data_AF-A0A939GP25-F1
#
_entry.id   AF-A0A939GP25-F1
#
_cell.length_a   1.000
_cell.length_b   1.000
_cell.length_c   1.000
_cell.angle_alpha   90.00
_cell.angle_beta   90.00
_cell.angle_gamma   90.00
#
_symmetry.space_group_name_H-M   'P 1'
#
loop_
_entity.id
_entity.type
_entity.pdbx_description
1 polymer ?
#
loop_
_entity_poly.entity_id
_entity_poly.type
_entity_poly.pdbx_seq_one_letter_code
_entity_poly.pdbx_strand_id
1 'polypeptide(L)' 'MDTLLKNSLTSQTVFFPYLLEIDIVDSFSTNKYVDNISILLKRLWDNKYPVIVAADFENLLSEAGGYKSTNVPFPASIPC' A
#
# COMPACT_ATOMS: atom_id res chain seq x y z
N MET A 1 -30.56 17.27 -4.47
CA MET A 1 -29.24 17.49 -3.83
C MET A 1 -28.42 16.21 -4.03
N ASP A 2 -28.35 15.72 -5.27
CA ASP A 2 -28.07 14.29 -5.56
C ASP A 2 -27.03 14.08 -6.67
N THR A 3 -26.51 15.19 -7.23
CA THR A 3 -25.59 15.15 -8.38
C THR A 3 -24.11 15.11 -7.97
N LEU A 4 -23.79 15.37 -6.69
CA LEU A 4 -22.40 15.39 -6.18
C LEU A 4 -21.89 14.05 -5.63
N LEU A 5 -22.77 13.06 -5.44
CA LEU A 5 -22.38 11.73 -4.94
C LEU A 5 -22.08 10.70 -6.05
N LYS A 6 -22.37 11.01 -7.32
CA LYS A 6 -22.17 10.06 -8.44
C LYS A 6 -20.72 9.99 -8.95
N ASN A 7 -19.83 10.86 -8.49
CA ASN A 7 -18.46 10.98 -9.02
C ASN A 7 -17.36 10.40 -8.13
N SER A 8 -17.68 9.66 -7.06
CA SER A 8 -16.64 9.15 -6.17
C SER A 8 -16.90 7.69 -5.83
N LEU A 9 -15.82 6.90 -5.88
CA LEU A 9 -15.71 5.46 -5.60
C LEU A 9 -15.93 4.56 -6.82
N THR A 10 -15.05 4.70 -7.82
CA THR A 10 -14.55 3.48 -8.48
C THR A 10 -13.77 2.70 -7.42
N SER A 11 -14.39 1.69 -6.81
CA SER A 11 -13.68 0.77 -5.90
C SER A 11 -12.63 0.02 -6.70
N GLN A 12 -11.40 0.52 -6.69
CA GLN A 12 -10.25 -0.18 -7.23
C GLN A 12 -9.86 -1.27 -6.25
N THR A 13 -10.37 -2.49 -6.49
CA THR A 13 -9.98 -3.66 -5.71
C THR A 13 -8.67 -4.20 -6.25
N VAL A 14 -7.71 -4.42 -5.36
CA VAL A 14 -6.46 -5.15 -5.65
C VAL A 14 -6.52 -6.53 -5.02
N PHE A 15 -5.99 -7.52 -5.73
CA PHE A 15 -5.94 -8.90 -5.26
C PHE A 15 -4.49 -9.36 -5.15
N PHE A 16 -4.11 -9.86 -3.98
CA PHE A 16 -2.82 -10.49 -3.72
C PHE A 16 -3.07 -11.94 -3.28
N PRO A 17 -2.48 -12.94 -3.96
CA PRO A 17 -2.66 -14.35 -3.59
C PRO A 17 -1.91 -14.74 -2.31
N TYR A 18 -1.00 -13.88 -1.84
CA TYR A 18 -0.18 -14.13 -0.66
C TYR A 18 -0.33 -12.97 0.33
N LEU A 19 -0.44 -13.32 1.61
CA LEU A 19 -0.45 -12.39 2.73
C LEU A 19 0.76 -12.69 3.62
N LEU A 20 1.44 -11.63 4.06
CA LEU A 20 2.48 -11.71 5.08
C LEU A 20 2.09 -10.77 6.22
N GLU A 21 2.01 -11.32 7.43
CA GLU A 21 1.83 -10.55 8.66
C GLU A 21 3.18 -10.40 9.35
N ILE A 22 3.49 -9.16 9.76
CA ILE A 22 4.74 -8.82 10.44
C ILE A 22 4.40 -8.18 11.77
N ASP A 23 4.62 -8.92 12.84
CA ASP A 23 4.56 -8.40 14.20
C ASP A 23 5.96 -8.15 14.74
N ILE A 24 6.21 -6.95 15.24
CA ILE A 24 7.45 -6.62 15.92
C ILE A 24 7.24 -6.74 17.42
N VAL A 25 8.01 -7.66 18.03
CA VAL A 25 7.86 -8.06 19.44
C VAL A 25 8.58 -7.09 20.41
N ASP A 26 9.54 -6.30 19.91
CA ASP A 26 10.36 -5.41 20.72
C ASP A 26 9.82 -3.97 20.78
N SER A 27 10.11 -3.28 21.90
CA SER A 27 9.75 -1.88 22.18
C SER A 27 10.52 -0.87 21.32
N PHE A 28 10.49 -1.04 20.00
CA PHE A 28 11.03 -0.07 19.06
C PHE A 28 10.13 1.17 19.03
N SER A 29 10.75 2.35 19.01
CA SER A 29 10.05 3.60 18.69
C SER A 29 9.39 3.46 17.32
N THR A 30 8.15 3.93 17.16
CA THR A 30 7.36 3.89 15.91
C THR A 30 8.16 4.26 14.66
N ASN A 31 9.07 5.23 14.75
CA ASN A 31 9.91 5.66 13.63
C ASN A 31 10.81 4.53 13.08
N LYS A 32 11.44 3.74 13.94
CA LYS A 32 12.31 2.62 13.51
C LYS A 32 11.51 1.53 12.80
N TYR A 33 10.25 1.36 13.18
CA TYR A 33 9.37 0.40 12.53
C TYR A 33 9.04 0.85 11.11
N VAL A 34 8.61 2.11 10.95
CA VAL A 34 8.34 2.73 9.64
C VAL A 34 9.57 2.65 8.74
N ASP A 35 10.76 2.93 9.27
CA ASP A 35 12.02 2.87 8.53
C ASP A 35 12.32 1.44 8.03
N ASN A 36 12.19 0.43 8.91
CA ASN A 36 12.44 -0.97 8.55
C ASN A 36 11.46 -1.49 7.50
N ILE A 37 10.17 -1.19 7.66
CA ILE A 37 9.15 -1.56 6.67
C ILE A 37 9.40 -0.85 5.33
N SER A 38 9.80 0.42 5.36
CA SER A 38 10.15 1.18 4.16
C SER A 38 11.34 0.56 3.41
N ILE A 39 12.39 0.14 4.13
CA ILE A 39 13.55 -0.53 3.54
C ILE A 39 13.13 -1.87 2.91
N LEU A 40 12.29 -2.65 3.60
CA LEU A 40 11.79 -3.93 3.09
C LEU A 40 10.97 -3.74 1.81
N LEU A 41 9.99 -2.82 1.82
CA LEU A 41 9.16 -2.50 0.66
C LEU A 41 10.02 -2.13 -0.55
N LYS A 42 10.96 -1.21 -0.37
CA LYS A 42 11.86 -0.79 -1.44
C LYS A 42 12.63 -1.97 -2.03
N ARG A 43 13.19 -2.84 -1.19
CA ARG A 43 13.90 -4.04 -1.67
C ARG A 43 12.99 -4.98 -2.44
N LEU A 44 11.74 -5.16 -2.02
CA LEU A 44 10.79 -6.02 -2.73
C LEU A 44 10.44 -5.44 -4.11
N TRP A 45 10.20 -4.13 -4.20
CA TRP A 45 9.95 -3.46 -5.47
C TRP A 45 11.18 -3.44 -6.39
N ASP A 46 12.38 -3.23 -5.84
CA ASP A 46 13.65 -3.31 -6.59
C ASP A 46 13.81 -4.71 -7.22
N ASN A 47 13.31 -5.75 -6.55
CA ASN A 47 13.27 -7.13 -7.04
C ASN A 47 12.00 -7.48 -7.83
N LYS A 48 11.21 -6.48 -8.25
CA LYS A 48 10.00 -6.64 -9.08
C LYS A 48 8.87 -7.43 -8.44
N TYR A 49 8.83 -7.50 -7.11
CA TYR A 49 7.68 -8.04 -6.40
C TYR A 49 6.63 -6.94 -6.17
N PRO A 50 5.41 -7.07 -6.71
CA PRO A 50 4.32 -6.16 -6.38
C PRO A 50 3.89 -6.44 -4.94
N VAL A 51 4.00 -5.44 -4.07
CA VAL A 51 3.67 -5.56 -2.64
C VAL A 51 2.98 -4.28 -2.18
N ILE A 52 1.96 -4.45 -1.34
CA ILE A 52 1.29 -3.38 -0.61
C ILE A 52 1.42 -3.68 0.89
N VAL A 53 1.54 -2.64 1.70
CA VAL A 53 1.42 -2.70 3.15
C VAL A 53 0.05 -2.14 3.54
N ALA A 54 -0.71 -2.93 4.28
CA ALA A 54 -1.95 -2.50 4.92
C ALA A 54 -1.67 -2.21 6.40
N ALA A 55 -1.60 -0.92 6.79
CA ALA A 55 -1.26 -0.50 8.14
C ALA A 55 -1.76 0.92 8.47
N ASP A 56 -1.89 1.24 9.75
CA ASP A 56 -2.31 2.57 10.24
C ASP A 56 -1.31 3.71 9.92
N PHE A 57 -0.07 3.37 9.55
CA PHE A 57 0.99 4.30 9.17
C PHE A 57 1.34 4.27 7.66
N GLU A 58 0.48 3.71 6.80
CA GLU A 58 0.67 3.67 5.33
C GLU A 58 1.15 4.99 4.73
N ASN A 59 0.58 6.11 5.20
CA ASN A 59 0.91 7.45 4.70
C ASN A 59 2.35 7.90 5.01
N LEU A 60 3.01 7.25 5.98
CA LEU A 60 4.42 7.49 6.32
C LEU A 60 5.37 6.64 5.46
N LEU A 61 4.87 5.61 4.79
CA LEU A 61 5.65 4.72 3.93
C LEU A 61 5.81 5.32 2.53
N SER A 62 6.87 4.87 1.85
CA SER A 62 7.08 5.20 0.44
C SER A 62 5.87 4.81 -0.40
N GLU A 63 5.49 5.68 -1.34
CA GLU A 63 4.36 5.45 -2.26
C GLU A 63 3.05 5.07 -1.54
N ALA A 64 2.85 5.61 -0.32
CA ALA A 64 1.75 5.29 0.57
C ALA A 64 1.61 3.77 0.78
N GLY A 65 2.69 3.10 1.16
CA GLY A 65 2.67 1.64 1.38
C GLY A 65 2.50 0.82 0.11
N GLY A 66 2.67 1.41 -1.08
CA GLY A 66 2.54 0.72 -2.37
C GLY A 66 1.23 1.02 -3.11
N TYR A 67 0.24 1.66 -2.47
CA TYR A 67 -1.02 2.04 -3.13
C TYR A 67 -0.84 3.07 -4.24
N LYS A 68 0.28 3.81 -4.24
CA LYS A 68 0.64 4.77 -5.30
C LYS A 68 1.83 4.29 -6.15
N SER A 69 2.25 3.04 -5.98
CA SER A 69 3.39 2.49 -6.69
C SER A 69 3.04 2.14 -8.13
N THR A 70 3.92 2.48 -9.06
CA THR A 70 3.85 1.95 -10.44
C THR A 70 4.30 0.49 -10.53
N ASN A 71 4.97 -0.04 -9.49
CA ASN A 71 5.35 -1.44 -9.41
C ASN A 71 4.17 -2.35 -9.00
N VAL A 72 3.06 -1.76 -8.55
CA VAL A 72 1.85 -2.50 -8.17
C VAL A 72 0.83 -2.39 -9.29
N PRO A 73 0.38 -3.51 -9.87
CA PRO A 73 -0.61 -3.50 -10.94
C PRO A 73 -1.99 -3.18 -10.37
N PHE A 74 -2.33 -1.90 -10.30
CA PHE A 74 -3.72 -1.50 -10.10
C PHE A 74 -4.51 -1.75 -11.40
N PRO A 75 -5.74 -2.28 -11.31
CA PRO A 75 -6.60 -2.33 -12.48
C PRO A 75 -6.72 -0.92 -13.03
N ALA A 76 -6.37 -0.74 -14.31
CA ALA A 76 -6.55 0.54 -14.97
C ALA A 76 -7.98 1.01 -14.70
N SER A 77 -8.14 2.26 -14.25
CA SER A 77 -9.46 2.85 -14.05
C SER A 77 -10.29 2.58 -15.30
N ILE A 78 -11.32 1.75 -15.18
CA ILE A 78 -12.27 1.54 -16.27
C ILE A 78 -12.86 2.93 -16.53
N PRO A 79 -12.63 3.55 -17.70
CA PRO A 79 -13.27 4.81 -18.00
C PRO A 79 -14.79 4.58 -17.96
N CYS A 80 -15.46 5.36 -17.11
CA CYS A 80 -16.90 5.33 -16.91
C CYS A 80 -17.64 5.72 -18.18
#